data_AF-A0A9W8L7Z4-F1
#
_entry.id   AF-A0A9W8L7Z4-F1
#
_cell.length_a   1.000
_cell.length_b   1.000
_cell.length_c   1.000
_cell.angle_alpha   90.00
_cell.angle_beta   90.00
_cell.angle_gamma   90.00
#
_symmetry.space_group_name_H-M   'P 1'
#
loop_
_entity.id
_entity.type
_entity.pdbx_description
1 polymer ?
#
loop_
_entity_poly.entity_id
_entity_poly.type
_entity_poly.pdbx_seq_one_letter_code
_entity_poly.pdbx_strand_id
1 'polypeptide(L)'
;MRKDTLFDLDEGDEVPDLYALLEVPRDATDEDLRKAYRKRALRTHPDKWAHLDPTSPEAQAKTSEFQQIGFAYTVLKDPKRRKLYDATGSLSDDIIEEGKDWDAYFRQLWTGVVDATTIEQFSKTYKGSTEEQADILAAYRLHDGDLDLIFTEVMLAEVEDEPRFINVIEDAIKAKTVKRTKKYTK
;
A
#
# COMPACT_ATOMS: atom_id res chain seq x y z
N MET A 1 -21.63 18.89 -15.27
CA MET A 1 -21.58 17.85 -14.23
C MET A 1 -20.22 17.19 -14.34
N ARG A 2 -19.24 17.67 -13.57
CA ARG A 2 -17.91 17.04 -13.52
C ARG A 2 -18.05 15.85 -12.58
N LYS A 3 -18.31 14.67 -13.12
CA LYS A 3 -18.03 13.45 -12.38
C LYS A 3 -16.53 13.27 -12.48
N ASP A 4 -15.81 13.54 -11.40
CA ASP A 4 -14.39 13.18 -11.33
C ASP A 4 -14.35 11.65 -11.28
N THR A 5 -14.17 11.04 -12.46
CA THR A 5 -14.49 9.62 -12.73
C THR A 5 -13.68 8.63 -11.89
N LEU A 6 -12.70 9.12 -11.14
CA LEU A 6 -11.80 8.31 -10.33
C LEU A 6 -12.27 8.13 -8.88
N PHE A 7 -12.99 9.11 -8.33
CA PHE A 7 -13.46 9.09 -6.95
C PHE A 7 -14.98 8.99 -6.84
N ASP A 8 -15.69 8.97 -7.97
CA ASP A 8 -17.16 8.89 -8.06
C ASP A 8 -17.87 9.86 -7.08
N LEU A 9 -17.32 11.07 -6.94
CA LEU A 9 -17.78 12.06 -5.95
C LEU A 9 -19.08 12.74 -6.42
N ASP A 10 -20.05 12.84 -5.51
CA ASP A 10 -21.21 13.70 -5.70
C ASP A 10 -20.86 15.17 -5.38
N GLU A 11 -21.74 16.09 -5.78
CA GLU A 11 -21.54 17.53 -5.63
C GLU A 11 -21.55 17.91 -4.13
N GLY A 12 -20.35 18.15 -3.56
CA GLY A 12 -20.16 18.47 -2.14
C GLY A 12 -19.34 17.45 -1.35
N ASP A 13 -18.99 16.30 -1.95
CA ASP A 13 -18.10 15.33 -1.32
C ASP A 13 -16.64 15.78 -1.41
N GLU A 14 -15.93 15.69 -0.28
CA GLU A 14 -14.49 15.95 -0.24
C GLU A 14 -13.73 14.75 -0.81
N VAL A 15 -12.70 15.03 -1.62
CA VAL A 15 -11.78 14.01 -2.12
C VAL A 15 -11.15 13.29 -0.92
N PRO A 16 -11.12 11.94 -0.91
CA PRO A 16 -10.42 11.19 0.14
C PRO A 16 -8.95 11.62 0.23
N ASP A 17 -8.46 11.84 1.45
CA ASP A 17 -7.08 12.27 1.66
C ASP A 17 -6.10 11.26 1.06
N LEU A 18 -5.26 11.69 0.12
CA LEU A 18 -4.28 10.84 -0.55
C LEU A 18 -3.31 10.16 0.41
N TYR A 19 -2.94 10.82 1.51
CA TYR A 19 -2.09 10.21 2.54
C TYR A 19 -2.84 9.11 3.30
N ALA A 20 -4.13 9.32 3.56
CA ALA A 20 -5.00 8.32 4.20
C ALA A 20 -5.25 7.12 3.28
N LEU A 21 -5.42 7.33 1.97
CA LEU A 21 -5.56 6.26 0.98
C LEU A 21 -4.33 5.33 0.95
N LEU A 22 -3.14 5.89 1.19
CA LEU A 22 -1.89 5.15 1.31
C LEU A 22 -1.58 4.68 2.74
N GLU A 23 -2.41 5.02 3.73
CA GLU A 23 -2.19 4.69 5.15
C GLU A 23 -0.85 5.24 5.71
N VAL A 24 -0.44 6.44 5.29
CA VAL A 24 0.81 7.09 5.71
C VAL A 24 0.58 8.47 6.33
N PRO A 25 1.48 8.97 7.19
CA PRO A 25 1.39 10.34 7.69
C PRO A 25 1.81 11.36 6.63
N ARG A 26 1.43 12.63 6.81
CA ARG A 26 1.73 13.71 5.84
C ARG A 26 3.22 14.02 5.69
N ASP A 27 4.03 13.71 6.71
CA ASP A 27 5.49 13.83 6.71
C ASP A 27 6.21 12.61 6.13
N ALA A 28 5.47 11.66 5.55
CA ALA A 28 6.02 10.46 4.91
C ALA A 28 7.10 10.80 3.87
N THR A 29 8.22 10.08 3.93
CA THR A 29 9.30 10.20 2.96
C THR A 29 8.92 9.52 1.63
N ASP A 30 9.69 9.76 0.58
CA ASP A 30 9.50 9.09 -0.72
C ASP A 30 9.62 7.56 -0.61
N GLU A 31 10.45 7.09 0.33
CA GLU A 31 10.57 5.68 0.63
C GLU A 31 9.32 5.13 1.32
N ASP A 32 8.77 5.86 2.30
CA ASP A 32 7.51 5.49 2.96
C ASP A 32 6.35 5.42 1.97
N LEU A 33 6.24 6.42 1.07
CA LEU A 33 5.23 6.45 0.02
C LEU A 33 5.34 5.25 -0.92
N ARG A 34 6.57 4.93 -1.36
CA ARG A 34 6.84 3.78 -2.24
C ARG A 34 6.47 2.47 -1.55
N LYS A 35 6.82 2.31 -0.28
CA LYS A 35 6.55 1.10 0.50
C LYS A 35 5.05 0.94 0.78
N ALA A 36 4.39 2.01 1.19
CA ALA A 36 2.96 2.04 1.43
C ALA A 36 2.17 1.72 0.16
N TYR A 37 2.54 2.33 -0.98
CA TYR A 37 1.95 2.00 -2.27
C TYR A 37 2.10 0.51 -2.59
N ARG A 38 3.28 -0.09 -2.39
CA ARG A 38 3.48 -1.53 -2.60
C ARG A 38 2.60 -2.38 -1.68
N LYS A 39 2.56 -2.07 -0.38
CA LYS A 39 1.71 -2.78 0.59
C LYS A 39 0.24 -2.74 0.18
N ARG A 40 -0.26 -1.55 -0.16
CA ARG A 40 -1.65 -1.33 -0.57
C ARG A 40 -1.93 -2.02 -1.91
N ALA A 41 -1.06 -1.85 -2.91
CA ALA A 41 -1.19 -2.49 -4.22
C ALA A 41 -1.24 -4.02 -4.14
N LEU A 42 -0.45 -4.66 -3.27
CA LEU A 42 -0.51 -6.11 -3.05
C LEU A 42 -1.81 -6.55 -2.36
N ARG A 43 -2.35 -5.74 -1.44
CA ARG A 43 -3.62 -6.01 -0.77
C ARG A 43 -4.81 -5.85 -1.73
N THR A 44 -4.72 -4.87 -2.62
CA THR A 44 -5.78 -4.50 -3.57
C THR A 44 -5.43 -4.88 -5.01
N HIS A 45 -4.65 -5.94 -5.23
CA HIS A 45 -4.32 -6.35 -6.61
C HIS A 45 -5.50 -7.08 -7.27
N PRO A 46 -5.85 -6.78 -8.53
CA PRO A 46 -6.98 -7.41 -9.23
C PRO A 46 -6.95 -8.93 -9.30
N ASP A 47 -5.75 -9.51 -9.27
CA ASP A 47 -5.57 -10.97 -9.27
C ASP A 47 -6.25 -11.66 -8.09
N LYS A 48 -6.37 -11.00 -6.92
CA LYS A 48 -7.08 -11.55 -5.76
C LYS A 48 -8.58 -11.75 -5.98
N TRP A 49 -9.15 -11.02 -6.94
CA TRP A 49 -10.56 -11.11 -7.30
C TRP A 49 -10.75 -11.34 -8.80
N ALA A 50 -9.76 -11.93 -9.47
CA ALA A 50 -9.87 -12.33 -10.87
C ALA A 50 -11.00 -13.36 -11.12
N HIS A 51 -11.48 -14.01 -10.05
CA HIS A 51 -12.64 -14.91 -10.07
C HIS A 51 -14.00 -14.19 -10.06
N LEU A 52 -14.05 -12.90 -9.72
CA LEU A 52 -15.28 -12.12 -9.75
C LEU A 52 -15.63 -11.72 -11.19
N ASP A 53 -16.93 -11.60 -11.46
CA ASP A 53 -17.41 -11.02 -12.71
C ASP A 53 -16.96 -9.54 -12.79
N PRO A 54 -16.19 -9.13 -13.82
CA PRO A 54 -15.73 -7.75 -13.96
C PRO A 54 -16.87 -6.71 -14.04
N THR A 55 -18.07 -7.15 -14.40
CA THR A 55 -19.27 -6.29 -14.47
C THR A 55 -20.01 -6.19 -13.14
N SER A 56 -19.62 -6.98 -12.13
CA SER A 56 -20.23 -6.91 -10.80
C SER A 56 -19.87 -5.61 -10.08
N PRO A 57 -20.78 -5.04 -9.27
CA PRO A 57 -20.49 -3.87 -8.44
C PRO A 57 -19.30 -4.08 -7.50
N GLU A 58 -19.09 -5.31 -7.04
CA GLU A 58 -17.95 -5.67 -6.17
C GLU A 58 -16.61 -5.55 -6.91
N ALA A 59 -16.52 -6.11 -8.12
CA ALA A 59 -15.31 -5.98 -8.94
C ALA A 59 -15.02 -4.52 -9.32
N GLN A 60 -16.06 -3.73 -9.60
CA GLN A 60 -15.94 -2.30 -9.89
C GLN A 60 -15.42 -1.52 -8.67
N ALA A 61 -15.98 -1.76 -7.48
CA ALA A 61 -15.53 -1.12 -6.25
C ALA A 61 -14.05 -1.44 -5.93
N LYS A 62 -13.64 -2.70 -6.14
CA LYS A 62 -12.26 -3.15 -5.92
C LYS A 62 -11.28 -2.57 -6.95
N THR A 63 -11.73 -2.44 -8.19
CA THR A 63 -10.99 -1.76 -9.27
C THR A 63 -10.78 -0.28 -8.93
N SER A 64 -11.84 0.41 -8.50
CA SER A 64 -11.79 1.81 -8.07
C SER A 64 -10.85 2.00 -6.88
N GLU A 65 -10.93 1.15 -5.84
CA GLU A 65 -10.03 1.19 -4.68
C GLU A 65 -8.56 1.15 -5.11
N PHE A 66 -8.20 0.25 -6.02
CA PHE A 66 -6.82 0.13 -6.50
C PHE A 66 -6.38 1.32 -7.36
N GLN A 67 -7.27 1.85 -8.22
CA GLN A 67 -7.00 3.04 -9.02
C GLN A 67 -6.76 4.26 -8.13
N GLN A 68 -7.57 4.44 -7.08
CA GLN A 68 -7.40 5.52 -6.10
C GLN A 68 -6.05 5.43 -5.38
N ILE A 69 -5.62 4.23 -4.97
CA ILE A 69 -4.30 3.98 -4.38
C ILE A 69 -3.18 4.35 -5.36
N GLY A 70 -3.29 3.92 -6.62
CA GLY A 70 -2.34 4.24 -7.68
C GLY A 70 -2.24 5.73 -7.97
N PHE A 71 -3.39 6.42 -7.95
CA PHE A 71 -3.45 7.86 -8.15
C PHE A 71 -2.84 8.63 -6.98
N ALA A 72 -3.18 8.26 -5.75
CA ALA A 72 -2.59 8.86 -4.55
C ALA A 72 -1.06 8.79 -4.60
N TYR A 73 -0.50 7.63 -4.94
CA TYR A 73 0.94 7.49 -5.10
C TYR A 73 1.49 8.33 -6.27
N THR A 74 0.79 8.39 -7.41
CA THR A 74 1.23 9.17 -8.58
C THR A 74 1.30 10.67 -8.28
N VAL A 75 0.37 11.19 -7.49
CA VAL A 75 0.35 12.59 -7.05
C VAL A 75 1.42 12.85 -5.99
N LEU A 76 1.48 12.01 -4.96
CA LEU A 76 2.38 12.22 -3.81
C LEU A 76 3.86 11.96 -4.15
N LYS A 77 4.15 11.08 -5.12
CA LYS A 77 5.52 10.83 -5.57
C LYS A 77 6.11 12.00 -6.37
N ASP A 78 5.29 12.77 -7.08
CA ASP A 78 5.77 13.93 -7.83
C ASP A 78 5.91 15.13 -6.88
N PRO A 79 7.12 15.67 -6.65
CA PRO A 79 7.32 16.75 -5.68
C PRO A 79 6.54 18.02 -6.01
N LYS A 80 6.28 18.30 -7.31
CA LYS A 80 5.50 19.47 -7.72
C LYS A 80 4.02 19.25 -7.41
N ARG A 81 3.47 18.09 -7.76
CA ARG A 81 2.06 17.76 -7.50
C ARG A 81 1.78 17.60 -6.00
N ARG A 82 2.67 16.94 -5.25
CA ARG A 82 2.60 16.85 -3.79
C ARG A 82 2.56 18.23 -3.14
N LYS A 83 3.44 19.14 -3.54
CA LYS A 83 3.47 20.51 -3.01
C LYS A 83 2.18 21.28 -3.30
N LEU A 84 1.61 21.12 -4.50
CA LEU A 84 0.33 21.73 -4.84
C LEU A 84 -0.79 21.16 -3.98
N TYR A 85 -0.88 19.82 -3.88
CA TYR A 85 -1.86 19.13 -3.05
C TYR A 85 -1.75 19.54 -1.57
N ASP A 86 -0.54 19.62 -1.02
CA ASP A 86 -0.30 20.03 0.36
C ASP A 86 -0.70 21.49 0.62
N ALA A 87 -0.61 22.36 -0.40
CA ALA A 87 -0.95 23.77 -0.30
C ALA A 87 -2.46 24.05 -0.46
N THR A 88 -3.14 23.28 -1.32
CA THR A 88 -4.56 23.49 -1.64
C THR A 88 -5.50 22.56 -0.88
N GLY A 89 -5.01 21.41 -0.42
CA GLY A 89 -5.82 20.33 0.14
C GLY A 89 -6.80 19.71 -0.86
N SER A 90 -6.66 20.02 -2.16
CA SER A 90 -7.62 19.66 -3.20
C SER A 90 -6.91 19.27 -4.49
N LEU A 91 -7.53 18.36 -5.25
CA LEU A 91 -7.07 17.94 -6.56
C LEU A 91 -7.53 18.96 -7.62
N SER A 92 -6.79 20.05 -7.79
CA SER A 92 -7.08 21.02 -8.84
C SER A 92 -6.76 20.47 -10.25
N ASP A 93 -7.28 21.15 -11.27
CA ASP A 93 -6.96 20.90 -12.69
C ASP A 93 -5.43 21.06 -12.99
N ASP A 94 -4.65 21.65 -12.07
CA ASP A 94 -3.18 21.72 -12.16
C ASP A 94 -2.47 20.45 -11.64
N ILE A 95 -3.15 19.68 -10.79
CA ILE A 95 -2.67 18.41 -10.21
C ILE A 95 -3.13 17.24 -11.09
N ILE A 96 -4.40 17.27 -11.49
CA ILE A 96 -5.00 16.32 -12.42
C ILE A 96 -4.81 16.88 -13.83
N GLU A 97 -3.97 16.24 -14.64
CA GLU A 97 -3.91 16.57 -16.07
C GLU A 97 -5.30 16.39 -16.70
N GLU A 98 -5.97 17.51 -17.01
CA GLU A 98 -7.31 17.53 -17.59
C GLU A 98 -7.33 16.73 -18.91
N GLY A 99 -8.28 15.78 -19.02
CA GLY A 99 -8.39 14.89 -20.18
C GLY A 99 -7.48 13.65 -20.15
N LYS A 100 -6.72 13.43 -19.08
CA LYS A 100 -6.00 12.17 -18.89
C LYS A 100 -6.98 11.04 -18.58
N ASP A 101 -6.97 10.03 -19.44
CA ASP A 101 -7.70 8.79 -19.21
C ASP A 101 -6.96 7.94 -18.16
N TRP A 102 -7.28 8.19 -16.89
CA TRP A 102 -6.71 7.47 -15.75
C TRP A 102 -7.03 5.98 -15.80
N ASP A 103 -8.20 5.60 -16.31
CA ASP A 103 -8.60 4.22 -16.53
C ASP A 103 -7.64 3.52 -17.50
N ALA A 104 -7.39 4.13 -18.66
CA ALA A 104 -6.44 3.60 -19.64
C ALA A 104 -5.00 3.59 -19.11
N TYR A 105 -4.59 4.65 -18.41
CA TYR A 105 -3.27 4.73 -17.77
C TYR A 105 -3.05 3.58 -16.78
N PHE A 106 -4.02 3.33 -15.90
CA PHE A 106 -3.92 2.25 -14.91
C PHE A 106 -4.03 0.87 -15.57
N ARG A 107 -4.90 0.66 -16.56
CA ARG A 107 -4.94 -0.60 -17.33
C ARG A 107 -3.60 -0.92 -17.97
N GLN A 108 -2.90 0.07 -18.53
CA GLN A 108 -1.56 -0.11 -19.10
C GLN A 108 -0.51 -0.36 -18.00
N LEU A 109 -0.58 0.36 -16.88
CA LEU A 109 0.32 0.17 -15.75
C LEU A 109 0.22 -1.27 -15.18
N TRP A 110 -1.00 -1.80 -15.10
CA TRP A 110 -1.29 -3.16 -14.60
C TRP A 110 -0.83 -4.26 -15.55
N THR A 111 -0.81 -3.98 -16.85
CA THR A 111 -0.43 -4.98 -17.87
C THR A 111 1.06 -5.01 -18.18
N GLY A 112 1.84 -4.01 -17.73
CA GLY A 112 3.24 -3.88 -18.17
C GLY A 112 4.30 -3.49 -17.13
N VAL A 113 3.96 -2.92 -15.96
CA VAL A 113 4.96 -2.40 -15.01
C VAL A 113 4.72 -2.87 -13.55
N VAL A 114 3.48 -3.20 -13.19
CA VAL A 114 3.15 -3.92 -11.96
C VAL A 114 2.43 -5.20 -12.38
N ASP A 115 3.09 -6.00 -13.21
CA ASP A 115 2.59 -7.32 -13.54
C ASP A 115 2.94 -8.32 -12.42
N ALA A 116 2.37 -9.51 -12.47
CA ALA A 116 2.69 -10.60 -11.55
C ALA A 116 4.20 -10.86 -11.45
N THR A 117 4.98 -10.61 -12.51
CA THR A 117 6.43 -10.81 -12.52
C THR A 117 7.19 -9.78 -11.69
N THR A 118 6.72 -8.52 -11.67
CA THR A 118 7.30 -7.45 -10.86
C THR A 118 6.98 -7.65 -9.38
N ILE A 119 5.78 -8.13 -9.08
CA ILE A 119 5.37 -8.53 -7.72
C ILE A 119 6.18 -9.75 -7.26
N GLU A 120 6.38 -10.74 -8.12
CA GLU A 120 7.16 -11.95 -7.81
C GLU A 120 8.65 -11.62 -7.60
N GLN A 121 9.23 -10.75 -8.43
CA GLN A 121 10.59 -10.25 -8.24
C GLN A 121 10.72 -9.48 -6.92
N PHE A 122 9.75 -8.61 -6.62
CA PHE A 122 9.72 -7.91 -5.34
C PHE A 122 9.66 -8.88 -4.16
N SER A 123 8.78 -9.89 -4.22
CA SER A 123 8.68 -10.94 -3.21
C SER A 123 10.01 -11.62 -2.94
N LYS A 124 10.73 -11.99 -3.99
CA LYS A 124 12.07 -12.61 -3.90
C LYS A 124 13.11 -11.67 -3.27
N THR A 125 13.03 -10.36 -3.52
CA THR A 125 13.97 -9.39 -2.95
C THR A 125 13.61 -8.94 -1.54
N TYR A 126 12.32 -8.98 -1.18
CA TYR A 126 11.82 -8.53 0.11
C TYR A 126 11.98 -9.62 1.17
N LYS A 127 11.59 -10.87 0.86
CA LYS A 127 11.73 -12.00 1.80
C LYS A 127 13.21 -12.24 2.14
N GLY A 128 13.54 -12.25 3.42
CA GLY A 128 14.88 -12.35 3.99
C GLY A 128 15.66 -11.03 4.03
N SER A 129 15.13 -9.92 3.52
CA SER A 129 15.84 -8.65 3.43
C SER A 129 15.93 -7.91 4.78
N THR A 130 16.81 -6.92 4.85
CA THR A 130 16.87 -5.99 6.00
C THR A 130 15.60 -5.14 6.12
N GLU A 131 14.93 -4.86 5.00
CA GLU A 131 13.66 -4.13 4.97
C GLU A 131 12.55 -4.93 5.66
N GLU A 132 12.43 -6.22 5.32
CA GLU A 132 11.45 -7.09 5.97
C GLU A 132 11.78 -7.33 7.43
N GLN A 133 13.06 -7.49 7.80
CA GLN A 133 13.45 -7.56 9.21
C GLN A 133 12.99 -6.32 9.99
N ALA A 134 13.15 -5.13 9.40
CA ALA A 134 12.67 -3.89 10.01
C ALA A 134 11.14 -3.90 10.14
N ASP A 135 10.41 -4.43 9.17
CA ASP A 135 8.95 -4.56 9.18
C ASP A 135 8.44 -5.53 10.23
N ILE A 136 9.06 -6.70 10.35
CA ILE A 136 8.75 -7.67 11.40
C ILE A 136 8.92 -7.03 12.77
N LEU A 137 10.00 -6.28 12.98
CA LEU A 137 10.24 -5.60 14.27
C LEU A 137 9.31 -4.40 14.48
N ALA A 138 8.88 -3.71 13.42
CA ALA A 138 7.88 -2.64 13.52
C ALA A 138 6.51 -3.23 13.91
N ALA A 139 6.07 -4.28 13.23
CA ALA A 139 4.85 -5.02 13.52
C ALA A 139 4.89 -5.64 14.93
N TYR A 140 6.04 -6.18 15.35
CA TYR A 140 6.23 -6.69 16.70
C TYR A 140 5.94 -5.63 17.77
N ARG A 141 6.45 -4.40 17.57
CA ARG A 141 6.19 -3.28 18.48
C ARG A 141 4.73 -2.83 18.42
N LEU A 142 4.16 -2.76 17.22
CA LEU A 142 2.79 -2.32 17.00
C LEU A 142 1.76 -3.25 17.67
N HIS A 143 2.00 -4.56 17.58
CA HIS A 143 1.05 -5.58 18.06
C HIS A 143 1.47 -6.24 19.39
N ASP A 144 2.42 -5.64 20.11
CA ASP A 144 2.93 -6.13 21.40
C ASP A 144 3.38 -7.61 21.33
N GLY A 145 3.97 -8.02 20.21
CA GLY A 145 4.51 -9.35 19.98
C GLY A 145 3.48 -10.45 19.64
N ASP A 146 2.23 -10.09 19.36
CA ASP A 146 1.20 -11.01 18.88
C ASP A 146 1.53 -11.50 17.45
N LEU A 147 1.90 -12.78 17.30
CA LEU A 147 2.38 -13.33 16.03
C LEU A 147 1.30 -13.31 14.94
N ASP A 148 0.03 -13.59 15.26
CA ASP A 148 -1.04 -13.60 14.27
C ASP A 148 -1.24 -12.21 13.65
N LEU A 149 -1.19 -11.17 14.48
CA LEU A 149 -1.27 -9.79 14.03
C LEU A 149 -0.02 -9.34 13.28
N ILE A 150 1.17 -9.80 13.69
CA ILE A 150 2.42 -9.52 12.98
C ILE A 150 2.36 -10.07 11.54
N PHE A 151 1.88 -11.29 11.36
CA PHE A 151 1.75 -11.89 10.02
C PHE A 151 0.68 -11.20 9.18
N THR A 152 -0.36 -10.68 9.82
CA THR A 152 -1.37 -9.88 9.12
C THR A 152 -0.78 -8.55 8.64
N GLU A 153 0.19 -8.00 9.36
CA GLU A 153 0.75 -6.66 9.12
C GLU A 153 1.93 -6.67 8.14
N VAL A 154 2.80 -7.68 8.20
CA VAL A 154 4.01 -7.78 7.36
C VAL A 154 3.65 -8.23 5.94
N MET A 155 4.24 -7.57 4.94
CA MET A 155 3.98 -7.88 3.53
C MET A 155 4.43 -9.29 3.18
N LEU A 156 3.62 -10.00 2.38
CA LEU A 156 3.97 -11.33 1.85
C LEU A 156 4.28 -12.39 2.93
N ALA A 157 3.83 -12.17 4.16
CA ALA A 157 3.96 -13.14 5.24
C ALA A 157 3.05 -14.34 4.95
N GLU A 158 3.65 -15.51 4.88
CA GLU A 158 2.96 -16.79 4.74
C GLU A 158 3.23 -17.63 5.99
N VAL A 159 2.37 -18.60 6.32
CA VAL A 159 2.51 -19.43 7.53
C VAL A 159 3.87 -20.15 7.55
N GLU A 160 4.37 -20.53 6.38
CA GLU A 160 5.67 -21.16 6.18
C GLU A 160 6.86 -20.27 6.56
N ASP A 161 6.67 -18.94 6.62
CA ASP A 161 7.71 -17.97 7.01
C ASP A 161 7.90 -17.86 8.53
N GLU A 162 7.07 -18.52 9.35
CA GLU A 162 7.10 -18.41 10.81
C GLU A 162 8.47 -18.66 11.47
N PRO A 163 9.22 -19.71 11.10
CA PRO A 163 10.55 -19.92 11.69
C PRO A 163 11.48 -18.73 11.45
N ARG A 164 11.36 -18.06 10.29
CA ARG A 164 12.18 -16.90 9.93
C ARG A 164 11.79 -15.67 10.73
N PHE A 165 10.49 -15.43 10.91
CA PHE A 165 9.97 -14.32 11.74
C PHE A 165 10.42 -14.48 13.20
N ILE A 166 10.27 -15.69 13.75
CA ILE A 166 10.72 -16.01 15.11
C ILE A 166 12.22 -15.75 15.24
N ASN A 167 13.05 -16.22 14.30
CA ASN A 167 14.49 -16.00 14.35
C ASN A 167 14.86 -14.51 14.39
N VAL A 168 14.24 -13.68 13.54
CA VAL A 168 14.45 -12.22 13.52
C VAL A 168 14.10 -11.59 14.87
N ILE A 169 12.94 -11.95 15.43
CA ILE A 169 12.48 -11.41 16.72
C ILE A 169 13.40 -11.87 17.86
N GLU A 170 13.79 -13.14 17.90
CA GLU A 170 14.67 -13.69 18.92
C GLU A 170 16.07 -13.07 18.88
N ASP A 171 16.64 -12.90 17.69
CA ASP A 171 17.92 -12.23 17.51
C ASP A 171 17.85 -10.78 17.98
N ALA A 172 16.76 -10.07 17.70
CA ALA A 172 16.52 -8.71 18.17
C ALA A 172 16.34 -8.64 19.71
N ILE A 173 15.64 -9.60 20.32
CA ILE A 173 15.51 -9.71 21.79
C ILE A 173 16.89 -9.97 22.41
N LYS A 174 17.68 -10.89 21.84
CA LYS A 174 19.04 -11.21 22.30
C LYS A 174 19.98 -10.01 22.18
N ALA A 175 19.86 -9.26 21.09
CA ALA A 175 20.58 -8.01 20.86
C ALA A 175 20.04 -6.83 21.71
N LYS A 176 18.93 -7.02 22.44
CA LYS A 176 18.25 -6.01 23.26
C LYS A 176 17.74 -4.80 22.47
N THR A 177 17.51 -4.95 21.17
CA THR A 177 16.91 -3.91 20.32
C THR A 177 15.39 -3.86 20.44
N VAL A 178 14.78 -4.95 20.93
CA VAL A 178 13.39 -5.04 21.38
C VAL A 178 13.30 -5.79 22.70
N LYS A 179 12.22 -5.61 23.45
CA LYS A 179 11.95 -6.34 24.69
C LYS A 179 10.96 -7.46 24.42
N ARG A 180 11.20 -8.62 25.04
CA ARG A 180 10.20 -9.71 25.04
C ARG A 180 8.92 -9.23 25.73
N THR A 181 7.78 -9.40 25.05
CA THR A 181 6.45 -9.09 25.57
C THR A 181 5.77 -10.34 26.12
N LYS A 182 4.63 -10.18 26.81
CA LYS A 182 3.86 -11.31 27.36
C LYS A 182 3.06 -12.05 26.29
N LYS A 183 2.60 -11.34 25.25
CA LYS A 183 1.81 -11.93 24.15
C LYS A 183 2.67 -12.69 23.16
N TYR A 184 3.99 -12.44 23.15
CA TYR A 184 4.91 -13.19 22.31
C TYR A 184 5.11 -14.61 22.84
N THR A 185 4.29 -15.51 22.33
CA THR A 185 4.36 -16.96 22.54
C THR A 185 4.80 -17.61 21.25
N LYS A 186 5.90 -18.36 21.30
CA LYS A 186 6.43 -19.18 20.22
C LYS A 186 6.45 -20.64 20.65
#